data_AF-A0A9P7ZDC9-F1
#
_entry.id   AF-A0A9P7ZDC9-F1
#
_cell.length_a   1.000
_cell.length_b   1.000
_cell.length_c   1.000
_cell.angle_alpha   90.00
_cell.angle_beta   90.00
_cell.angle_gamma   90.00
#
_symmetry.space_group_name_H-M   'P 1'
#
loop_
_entity.id
_entity.type
_entity.pdbx_description
1 polymer ?
#
loop_
_entity_poly.entity_id
_entity_poly.type
_entity_poly.pdbx_seq_one_letter_code
_entity_poly.pdbx_strand_id
1 'polypeptide(L)'
;MCLGSQDTSMPHQSAPAYIPPPALAAVPPKTTPTKSAVRALPTVRDHTTDQLNETSDEYIPRGIDELGEKKVMSNGVLLGGRTYRCRTFLVPNRGDKLFMLAAECARILSYRDSYLLFNKNRSLYKIFASQAEKDDLFEKEIIPFSHCSRQVAIVTARSMFRQFGSKVVEGGCRVRDDYWEQHARMQGFTETDLAGEKRPGAVKDREAVEGQTNGSCKERCIRAQ
;
A
#
# COMPACT_ATOMS: atom_id res chain seq x y z
N MET A 1 36.43 -57.61 -58.38
CA MET A 1 36.14 -56.19 -58.71
C MET A 1 36.98 -55.34 -57.78
N CYS A 2 38.01 -54.71 -58.34
CA CYS A 2 38.98 -53.89 -57.62
C CYS A 2 38.41 -52.48 -57.40
N LEU A 3 38.58 -51.93 -56.20
CA LEU A 3 38.37 -50.52 -55.92
C LEU A 3 39.69 -49.96 -55.38
N GLY A 4 40.24 -48.99 -56.10
CA GLY A 4 41.45 -48.26 -55.77
C GLY A 4 41.15 -46.85 -55.27
N SER A 5 42.05 -46.39 -54.41
CA SER A 5 42.57 -45.02 -54.23
C SER A 5 41.60 -43.88 -53.87
N GLN A 6 41.83 -43.22 -52.74
CA GLN A 6 42.68 -42.01 -52.72
C GLN A 6 42.98 -41.53 -51.30
N ASP A 7 44.21 -41.04 -51.18
CA ASP A 7 44.93 -40.49 -50.04
C ASP A 7 44.76 -38.96 -50.07
N THR A 8 44.47 -38.31 -48.94
CA THR A 8 44.71 -36.86 -48.79
C THR A 8 44.89 -36.50 -47.31
N SER A 9 46.14 -36.35 -46.90
CA SER A 9 46.57 -35.73 -45.64
C SER A 9 46.23 -34.23 -45.62
N MET A 10 45.60 -33.75 -44.54
CA MET A 10 45.39 -32.32 -44.29
C MET A 10 46.66 -31.63 -43.74
N PRO A 11 47.00 -30.42 -44.20
CA PRO A 11 48.14 -29.68 -43.65
C PRO A 11 47.79 -28.95 -42.34
N HIS A 12 48.73 -29.02 -41.41
CA HIS A 12 48.85 -28.20 -40.21
C HIS A 12 48.90 -26.70 -40.58
N GLN A 13 48.02 -25.88 -40.00
CA GLN A 13 48.19 -24.43 -40.00
C GLN A 13 48.08 -23.87 -38.59
N SER A 14 49.15 -23.18 -38.20
CA SER A 14 49.46 -22.61 -36.91
C SER A 14 48.56 -21.41 -36.56
N ALA A 15 48.22 -21.30 -35.28
CA ALA A 15 47.34 -20.27 -34.74
C ALA A 15 47.95 -18.85 -34.86
N PRO A 16 47.15 -17.84 -35.23
CA PRO A 16 47.59 -16.45 -35.18
C PRO A 16 47.61 -15.93 -33.74
N ALA A 17 48.66 -15.18 -33.40
CA ALA A 17 48.89 -14.56 -32.11
C ALA A 17 47.79 -13.53 -31.77
N TYR A 18 47.19 -13.69 -30.58
CA TYR A 18 46.24 -12.76 -29.99
C TYR A 18 46.97 -11.51 -29.49
N ILE A 19 46.71 -10.35 -30.12
CA ILE A 19 47.18 -9.04 -29.67
C ILE A 19 46.09 -8.45 -28.77
N PRO A 20 46.35 -8.20 -27.48
CA PRO A 20 45.36 -7.58 -26.60
C PRO A 20 45.14 -6.10 -26.97
N PRO A 21 43.89 -5.59 -26.91
CA PRO A 21 43.61 -4.17 -27.16
C PRO A 21 44.14 -3.27 -26.03
N PRO A 22 44.49 -2.01 -26.32
CA PRO A 22 44.96 -1.06 -25.32
C PRO A 22 43.87 -0.71 -24.30
N ALA A 23 44.30 -0.51 -23.06
CA ALA A 23 43.46 -0.22 -21.90
C ALA A 23 42.56 1.01 -22.13
N LEU A 24 41.24 0.78 -22.09
CA LEU A 24 40.24 1.84 -21.98
C LEU A 24 40.37 2.51 -20.61
N ALA A 25 40.58 3.82 -20.63
CA ALA A 25 40.66 4.68 -19.47
C ALA A 25 39.43 4.51 -18.55
N ALA A 26 39.69 4.57 -17.25
CA ALA A 26 38.69 4.48 -16.18
C ALA A 26 37.59 5.55 -16.35
N VAL A 27 36.35 5.08 -16.44
CA VAL A 27 35.16 5.92 -16.31
C VAL A 27 35.13 6.56 -14.90
N PRO A 28 34.95 7.89 -14.76
CA PRO A 28 34.81 8.50 -13.46
C PRO A 28 33.51 8.02 -12.78
N PRO A 29 33.51 7.82 -11.45
CA PRO A 29 32.31 7.38 -10.74
C PRO A 29 31.21 8.43 -10.88
N LYS A 30 30.11 8.03 -11.52
CA LYS A 30 28.90 8.82 -11.62
C LYS A 30 28.35 9.01 -10.21
N THR A 31 28.49 10.21 -9.67
CA THR A 31 27.90 10.62 -8.39
C THR A 31 26.39 10.43 -8.49
N THR A 32 25.89 9.39 -7.82
CA THR A 32 24.47 9.23 -7.55
C THR A 32 24.03 10.44 -6.72
N PRO A 33 23.05 11.24 -7.15
CA PRO A 33 22.50 12.27 -6.30
C PRO A 33 21.87 11.56 -5.11
N THR A 34 22.43 11.82 -3.93
CA THR A 34 21.89 11.42 -2.63
C THR A 34 20.49 12.00 -2.56
N LYS A 35 19.50 11.19 -2.94
CA LYS A 35 18.09 11.51 -2.70
C LYS A 35 17.94 11.47 -1.19
N SER A 36 18.05 12.64 -0.56
CA SER A 36 17.72 12.87 0.84
C SER A 36 16.39 12.19 1.09
N ALA A 37 16.45 11.06 1.78
CA ALA A 37 15.26 10.31 2.15
C ALA A 37 14.50 11.24 3.09
N VAL A 38 13.52 11.97 2.55
CA VAL A 38 12.44 12.55 3.34
C VAL A 38 11.92 11.38 4.16
N ARG A 39 12.27 11.35 5.45
CA ARG A 39 11.77 10.35 6.38
C ARG A 39 10.27 10.52 6.36
N ALA A 40 9.60 9.69 5.56
CA ALA A 40 8.17 9.58 5.59
C ALA A 40 7.83 9.28 7.05
N LEU A 41 7.12 10.20 7.70
CA LEU A 41 6.59 10.02 9.05
C LEU A 41 6.08 8.59 9.18
N PRO A 42 6.32 7.91 10.32
CA PRO A 42 5.90 6.53 10.52
C PRO A 42 4.47 6.39 10.02
N THR A 43 4.23 5.40 9.18
CA THR A 43 2.85 5.02 8.92
C THR A 43 2.45 4.15 10.10
N VAL A 44 1.18 4.21 10.54
CA VAL A 44 0.66 3.35 11.61
C VAL A 44 0.71 1.89 11.12
N ARG A 45 1.89 1.29 11.14
CA ARG A 45 2.18 -0.02 10.52
C ARG A 45 2.37 -1.13 11.55
N ASP A 46 2.78 -0.80 12.76
CA ASP A 46 3.21 -1.78 13.77
C ASP A 46 2.35 -1.73 15.04
N HIS A 47 1.06 -1.43 14.89
CA HIS A 47 0.13 -1.32 16.02
C HIS A 47 -0.58 -2.64 16.36
N THR A 48 -0.26 -3.73 15.65
CA THR A 48 -0.76 -5.09 15.88
C THR A 48 0.39 -6.09 15.95
N THR A 49 0.14 -7.25 16.55
CA THR A 49 1.02 -8.42 16.49
C THR A 49 0.76 -9.21 15.20
N ASP A 50 1.51 -10.30 15.00
CA ASP A 50 1.25 -11.29 13.95
C ASP A 50 0.35 -12.45 14.43
N GLN A 51 -0.14 -12.37 15.68
CA GLN A 51 -1.01 -13.39 16.28
C GLN A 51 -2.46 -12.95 16.19
N LEU A 52 -3.35 -13.90 15.93
CA LEU A 52 -4.79 -13.67 15.93
C LEU A 52 -5.35 -13.71 17.35
N ASN A 53 -6.44 -13.00 17.56
CA ASN A 53 -7.23 -13.11 18.78
C ASN A 53 -7.95 -14.47 18.88
N GLU A 54 -8.63 -14.70 20.00
CA GLU A 54 -9.36 -15.94 20.28
C GLU A 54 -10.42 -16.27 19.21
N THR A 55 -11.05 -15.25 18.63
CA THR A 55 -12.07 -15.40 17.59
C THR A 55 -11.50 -15.58 16.19
N SER A 56 -10.17 -15.58 16.04
CA SER A 56 -9.44 -15.77 14.77
C SER A 56 -9.89 -14.85 13.63
N ASP A 57 -10.26 -13.60 13.95
CA ASP A 57 -10.83 -12.65 12.98
C ASP A 57 -10.04 -11.33 12.87
N GLU A 58 -9.16 -11.03 13.82
CA GLU A 58 -8.26 -9.88 13.76
C GLU A 58 -6.94 -10.16 14.50
N TYR A 59 -5.90 -9.42 14.10
CA TYR A 59 -4.63 -9.44 14.81
C TYR A 59 -4.73 -8.72 16.14
N ILE A 60 -4.02 -9.23 17.15
CA ILE A 60 -4.02 -8.67 18.49
C ILE A 60 -3.35 -7.28 18.46
N PRO A 61 -3.99 -6.21 19.00
CA PRO A 61 -3.36 -4.89 19.08
C PRO A 61 -2.14 -4.91 20.01
N ARG A 62 -1.03 -4.26 19.61
CA ARG A 62 0.15 -4.03 20.47
C ARG A 62 -0.02 -2.84 21.40
N GLY A 63 -0.86 -1.90 21.01
CA GLY A 63 -1.20 -0.71 21.77
C GLY A 63 -2.60 -0.27 21.39
N ILE A 64 -3.17 0.57 22.25
CA ILE A 64 -4.47 1.19 22.05
C ILE A 64 -4.33 2.69 22.23
N ASP A 65 -5.16 3.45 21.53
CA ASP A 65 -5.32 4.89 21.77
C ASP A 65 -6.61 5.12 22.54
N GLU A 66 -6.53 5.75 23.71
CA GLU A 66 -7.70 5.96 24.58
C GLU A 66 -8.78 6.82 23.91
N LEU A 67 -8.38 7.79 23.06
CA LEU A 67 -9.33 8.61 22.31
C LEU A 67 -9.92 7.81 21.14
N GLY A 68 -9.10 7.02 20.45
CA GLY A 68 -9.56 6.09 19.41
C GLY A 68 -10.60 5.09 19.90
N GLU A 69 -10.38 4.47 21.06
CA GLU A 69 -11.31 3.50 21.68
C GLU A 69 -12.65 4.14 22.08
N LYS A 70 -12.70 5.45 22.37
CA LYS A 70 -13.96 6.16 22.61
C LYS A 70 -14.79 6.40 21.35
N LYS A 71 -14.22 6.16 20.16
CA LYS A 71 -14.88 6.40 18.85
C LYS A 71 -15.40 5.12 18.21
N VAL A 72 -15.01 3.96 18.70
CA VAL A 72 -15.40 2.66 18.13
C VAL A 72 -15.66 1.65 19.24
N MET A 73 -16.77 0.93 19.14
CA MET A 73 -17.08 -0.16 20.05
C MET A 73 -16.24 -1.41 19.75
N SER A 74 -16.24 -2.36 20.69
CA SER A 74 -15.54 -3.64 20.53
C SER A 74 -16.01 -4.44 19.31
N ASN A 75 -17.30 -4.36 18.99
CA ASN A 75 -17.93 -4.99 17.82
C ASN A 75 -17.72 -4.22 16.51
N GLY A 76 -17.06 -3.06 16.56
CA GLY A 76 -16.76 -2.24 15.38
C GLY A 76 -17.83 -1.21 15.01
N VAL A 77 -18.88 -1.01 15.82
CA VAL A 77 -19.82 0.11 15.63
C VAL A 77 -19.11 1.43 15.94
N LEU A 78 -19.20 2.42 15.04
CA LEU A 78 -18.67 3.75 15.31
C LEU A 78 -19.58 4.57 16.23
N LEU A 79 -18.97 5.36 17.09
CA LEU A 79 -19.64 6.21 18.07
C LEU A 79 -19.56 7.69 17.68
N GLY A 80 -20.43 8.51 18.29
CA GLY A 80 -20.43 9.96 18.10
C GLY A 80 -20.94 10.41 16.73
N GLY A 81 -21.97 9.74 16.19
CA GLY A 81 -22.62 10.11 14.94
C GLY A 81 -21.81 9.81 13.67
N ARG A 82 -20.71 9.05 13.80
CA ARG A 82 -19.86 8.65 12.68
C ARG A 82 -20.47 7.48 11.93
N THR A 83 -20.40 7.52 10.61
CA THR A 83 -20.83 6.43 9.72
C THR A 83 -19.66 5.96 8.86
N TYR A 84 -19.62 4.67 8.57
CA TYR A 84 -18.64 4.13 7.63
C TYR A 84 -19.03 4.45 6.20
N ARG A 85 -18.02 4.74 5.36
CA ARG A 85 -18.19 4.87 3.91
C ARG A 85 -18.46 3.53 3.24
N CYS A 86 -17.91 2.45 3.79
CA CYS A 86 -18.15 1.09 3.33
C CYS A 86 -19.43 0.56 3.97
N ARG A 87 -20.18 -0.25 3.22
CA ARG A 87 -21.27 -1.03 3.81
C ARG A 87 -20.72 -1.99 4.87
N THR A 88 -21.39 -2.00 6.02
CA THR A 88 -21.09 -2.92 7.13
C THR A 88 -22.20 -3.94 7.29
N PHE A 89 -21.85 -5.14 7.74
CA PHE A 89 -22.78 -6.23 7.90
C PHE A 89 -22.30 -7.22 8.96
N LEU A 90 -23.27 -7.99 9.48
CA LEU A 90 -23.01 -9.12 10.36
C LEU A 90 -22.85 -10.39 9.53
N VAL A 91 -21.97 -11.28 9.99
CA VAL A 91 -21.67 -12.57 9.36
C VAL A 91 -22.13 -13.68 10.29
N PRO A 92 -22.86 -14.70 9.80
CA PRO A 92 -23.32 -15.80 10.64
C PRO A 92 -22.13 -16.52 11.30
N ASN A 93 -22.33 -16.97 12.54
CA ASN A 93 -21.31 -17.67 13.34
C ASN A 93 -20.05 -16.84 13.70
N ARG A 94 -20.09 -15.50 13.56
CA ARG A 94 -18.99 -14.59 13.96
C ARG A 94 -19.37 -13.57 15.04
N GLY A 95 -20.44 -13.84 15.78
CA GLY A 95 -20.94 -12.96 16.83
C GLY A 95 -21.60 -11.67 16.29
N ASP A 96 -21.58 -10.61 17.09
CA ASP A 96 -22.18 -9.31 16.78
C ASP A 96 -21.21 -8.32 16.12
N LYS A 97 -20.05 -8.81 15.65
CA LYS A 97 -19.01 -7.97 15.05
C LYS A 97 -19.39 -7.55 13.64
N LEU A 98 -19.11 -6.28 13.34
CA LEU A 98 -19.28 -5.72 12.00
C LEU A 98 -18.10 -6.09 11.09
N PHE A 99 -18.44 -6.56 9.90
CA PHE A 99 -17.52 -6.86 8.81
C PHE A 99 -17.78 -5.95 7.61
N MET A 100 -16.77 -5.87 6.74
CA MET A 100 -16.82 -5.14 5.48
C MET A 100 -16.27 -5.99 4.35
N LEU A 101 -16.74 -5.75 3.12
CA LEU A 101 -16.15 -6.32 1.92
C LEU A 101 -14.79 -5.68 1.63
N ALA A 102 -13.73 -6.49 1.60
CA ALA A 102 -12.38 -5.98 1.35
C ALA A 102 -12.25 -5.31 -0.03
N ALA A 103 -13.00 -5.79 -1.03
CA ALA A 103 -13.02 -5.20 -2.37
C ALA A 103 -13.60 -3.78 -2.38
N GLU A 104 -14.64 -3.53 -1.58
CA GLU A 104 -15.26 -2.20 -1.44
C GLU A 104 -14.32 -1.25 -0.68
N CYS A 105 -13.74 -1.72 0.42
CA CYS A 105 -12.73 -1.01 1.19
C CYS A 105 -11.53 -0.57 0.33
N ALA A 106 -11.02 -1.47 -0.52
CA ALA A 106 -9.91 -1.18 -1.40
C ALA A 106 -10.22 -0.03 -2.36
N ARG A 107 -11.42 -0.02 -2.97
CA ARG A 107 -11.86 1.05 -3.86
C ARG A 107 -11.95 2.38 -3.12
N ILE A 108 -12.58 2.41 -1.95
CA ILE A 108 -12.76 3.61 -1.12
C ILE A 108 -11.41 4.23 -0.72
N LEU A 109 -10.43 3.39 -0.41
CA LEU A 109 -9.09 3.81 0.00
C LEU A 109 -8.11 3.96 -1.18
N SER A 110 -8.60 3.87 -2.42
CA SER A 110 -7.80 4.01 -3.65
C SER A 110 -6.67 2.98 -3.79
N TYR A 111 -6.87 1.77 -3.26
CA TYR A 111 -6.09 0.59 -3.65
C TYR A 111 -6.68 -0.02 -4.92
N ARG A 112 -5.82 -0.63 -5.74
CA ARG A 112 -6.23 -1.27 -7.00
C ARG A 112 -7.20 -2.43 -6.77
N ASP A 113 -6.94 -3.22 -5.74
CA ASP A 113 -7.70 -4.40 -5.36
C ASP A 113 -7.48 -4.71 -3.87
N SER A 114 -8.22 -5.69 -3.36
CA SER A 114 -8.10 -6.14 -1.97
C SER A 114 -6.75 -6.80 -1.70
N TYR A 115 -6.10 -7.39 -2.70
CA TYR A 115 -4.77 -8.00 -2.56
C TYR A 115 -3.72 -6.94 -2.18
N LEU A 116 -3.71 -5.80 -2.87
CA LEU A 116 -2.79 -4.69 -2.61
C LEU A 116 -3.09 -3.99 -1.29
N LEU A 117 -4.37 -3.93 -0.87
CA LEU A 117 -4.78 -3.44 0.44
C LEU A 117 -4.09 -4.24 1.55
N PHE A 118 -4.23 -5.56 1.56
CA PHE A 118 -3.63 -6.41 2.61
C PHE A 118 -2.10 -6.47 2.51
N ASN A 119 -1.52 -6.45 1.31
CA ASN A 119 -0.06 -6.47 1.17
C ASN A 119 0.62 -5.21 1.71
N LYS A 120 -0.02 -4.05 1.54
CA LYS A 120 0.48 -2.77 2.06
C LYS A 120 0.14 -2.53 3.53
N ASN A 121 -0.81 -3.30 4.08
CA ASN A 121 -1.31 -3.16 5.44
C ASN A 121 -1.30 -4.53 6.15
N ARG A 122 -0.13 -4.92 6.67
CA ARG A 122 0.09 -6.20 7.37
C ARG A 122 -0.70 -6.33 8.67
N SER A 123 -1.12 -5.21 9.24
CA SER A 123 -2.00 -5.12 10.42
C SER A 123 -3.45 -5.54 10.17
N LEU A 124 -3.85 -5.75 8.91
CA LEU A 124 -5.19 -6.21 8.57
C LEU A 124 -5.18 -7.71 8.34
N TYR A 125 -6.06 -8.42 9.04
CA TYR A 125 -6.29 -9.82 8.78
C TYR A 125 -7.32 -10.01 7.65
N LYS A 126 -6.98 -10.87 6.69
CA LYS A 126 -7.85 -11.23 5.57
C LYS A 126 -8.58 -12.52 5.90
N ILE A 127 -9.91 -12.46 5.95
CA ILE A 127 -10.76 -13.63 6.13
C ILE A 127 -11.38 -13.98 4.78
N PHE A 128 -11.32 -15.25 4.39
CA PHE A 128 -12.10 -15.76 3.26
C PHE A 128 -13.47 -16.21 3.74
N ALA A 129 -14.52 -15.69 3.11
CA ALA A 129 -15.88 -16.11 3.42
C ALA A 129 -16.12 -17.55 2.93
N SER A 130 -16.65 -18.38 3.81
CA SER A 130 -17.15 -19.72 3.53
C SER A 130 -18.36 -19.68 2.59
N GLN A 131 -18.79 -20.84 2.09
CA GLN A 131 -19.93 -20.89 1.17
C GLN A 131 -21.21 -20.38 1.84
N ALA A 132 -21.53 -20.84 3.05
CA ALA A 132 -22.71 -20.40 3.79
C ALA A 132 -22.69 -18.89 4.09
N GLU A 133 -21.52 -18.32 4.39
CA GLU A 133 -21.39 -16.87 4.57
C GLU A 133 -21.60 -16.11 3.26
N LYS A 134 -21.10 -16.62 2.13
CA LYS A 134 -21.35 -16.01 0.82
C LYS A 134 -22.83 -16.04 0.44
N ASP A 135 -23.52 -17.13 0.76
CA ASP A 135 -24.95 -17.28 0.48
C ASP A 135 -25.76 -16.26 1.30
N ASP A 136 -25.46 -16.08 2.59
CA ASP A 136 -26.05 -15.03 3.44
C ASP A 136 -25.75 -13.61 2.93
N LEU A 137 -24.52 -13.36 2.46
CA LEU A 137 -24.17 -12.06 1.86
C LEU A 137 -24.89 -11.80 0.53
N PHE A 138 -25.25 -12.85 -0.21
CA PHE A 138 -26.06 -12.73 -1.40
C PHE A 138 -27.52 -12.44 -1.06
N GLU A 139 -28.10 -13.16 -0.09
CA GLU A 139 -29.48 -12.92 0.40
C GLU A 139 -29.68 -11.49 0.94
N LYS A 140 -28.65 -10.94 1.59
CA LYS A 140 -28.62 -9.54 2.07
C LYS A 140 -28.35 -8.51 0.97
N GLU A 141 -28.22 -8.94 -0.28
CA GLU A 141 -27.86 -8.10 -1.45
C GLU A 141 -26.54 -7.31 -1.26
N ILE A 142 -25.64 -7.82 -0.43
CA ILE A 142 -24.33 -7.22 -0.18
C ILE A 142 -23.39 -7.54 -1.34
N ILE A 143 -23.39 -8.80 -1.79
CA ILE A 143 -22.64 -9.24 -2.98
C ILE A 143 -23.59 -9.66 -4.11
N PRO A 144 -23.28 -9.32 -5.37
CA PRO A 144 -23.99 -9.85 -6.53
C PRO A 144 -23.81 -11.37 -6.68
N PHE A 145 -24.80 -12.04 -7.30
CA PHE A 145 -24.75 -13.50 -7.58
C PHE A 145 -23.47 -13.94 -8.31
N SER A 146 -22.97 -13.10 -9.23
CA SER A 146 -21.75 -13.36 -10.00
C SER A 146 -20.49 -13.51 -9.13
N HIS A 147 -20.51 -13.02 -7.88
CA HIS A 147 -19.39 -13.14 -6.94
C HIS A 147 -19.40 -14.46 -6.15
N CYS A 148 -20.48 -15.25 -6.21
CA CYS A 148 -20.58 -16.52 -5.47
C CYS A 148 -19.55 -17.56 -5.95
N SER A 149 -19.19 -17.53 -7.24
CA SER A 149 -18.18 -18.39 -7.85
C SER A 149 -16.73 -17.95 -7.59
N ARG A 150 -16.53 -16.79 -6.96
CA ARG A 150 -15.22 -16.23 -6.66
C ARG A 150 -14.93 -16.30 -5.16
N GLN A 151 -13.65 -16.20 -4.80
CA GLN A 151 -13.27 -16.00 -3.40
C GLN A 151 -13.67 -14.60 -2.96
N VAL A 152 -14.48 -14.52 -1.91
CA VAL A 152 -14.87 -13.26 -1.27
C VAL A 152 -14.05 -13.09 -0.01
N ALA A 153 -13.42 -11.92 0.13
CA ALA A 153 -12.62 -11.58 1.31
C ALA A 153 -13.33 -10.49 2.13
N ILE A 154 -13.41 -10.73 3.44
CA ILE A 154 -13.99 -9.81 4.43
C ILE A 154 -12.93 -9.42 5.47
N VAL A 155 -13.19 -8.32 6.17
CA VAL A 155 -12.32 -7.75 7.22
C VAL A 155 -13.19 -7.12 8.32
N THR A 156 -12.71 -7.11 9.57
CA THR A 156 -13.44 -6.47 10.68
C THR A 156 -13.46 -4.95 10.51
N ALA A 157 -14.62 -4.34 10.75
CA ALA A 157 -14.81 -2.89 10.68
C ALA A 157 -13.89 -2.13 11.66
N ARG A 158 -13.69 -2.70 12.85
CA ARG A 158 -12.81 -2.15 13.89
C ARG A 158 -11.35 -2.08 13.43
N SER A 159 -10.83 -3.15 12.82
CA SER A 159 -9.46 -3.16 12.29
C SER A 159 -9.27 -2.14 11.16
N MET A 160 -10.28 -1.98 10.29
CA MET A 160 -10.28 -0.95 9.26
C MET A 160 -10.22 0.47 9.86
N PHE A 161 -11.03 0.75 10.88
CA PHE A 161 -11.01 2.04 11.56
C PHE A 161 -9.70 2.28 12.30
N ARG A 162 -9.14 1.27 12.98
CA ARG A 162 -7.85 1.39 13.68
C ARG A 162 -6.72 1.73 12.72
N GLN A 163 -6.69 1.10 11.53
CA GLN A 163 -5.64 1.32 10.54
C GLN A 163 -5.79 2.65 9.77
N PHE A 164 -7.02 3.03 9.41
CA PHE A 164 -7.25 4.13 8.46
C PHE A 164 -7.96 5.35 9.04
N GLY A 165 -8.58 5.21 10.21
CA GLY A 165 -9.25 6.28 10.94
C GLY A 165 -10.26 7.03 10.09
N SER A 166 -10.07 8.33 9.98
CA SER A 166 -10.95 9.27 9.29
C SER A 166 -11.23 8.90 7.82
N LYS A 167 -10.33 8.16 7.16
CA LYS A 167 -10.47 7.80 5.73
C LYS A 167 -11.60 6.83 5.41
N VAL A 168 -11.99 6.01 6.39
CA VAL A 168 -13.12 5.07 6.25
C VAL A 168 -14.43 5.65 6.79
N VAL A 169 -14.40 6.84 7.38
CA VAL A 169 -15.56 7.55 7.93
C VAL A 169 -16.12 8.50 6.86
N GLU A 170 -17.43 8.56 6.74
CA GLU A 170 -18.11 9.47 5.84
C GLU A 170 -17.95 10.92 6.31
N GLY A 171 -17.46 11.80 5.42
CA GLY A 171 -17.14 13.18 5.79
C GLY A 171 -16.09 13.32 6.90
N GLY A 172 -15.24 12.30 7.11
CA GLY A 172 -14.30 12.28 8.22
C GLY A 172 -13.30 13.43 8.19
N CYS A 173 -13.00 14.00 9.35
CA CYS A 173 -11.94 14.99 9.53
C CYS A 173 -10.68 14.32 10.08
N ARG A 174 -9.50 14.75 9.59
CA ARG A 174 -8.21 14.31 10.13
C ARG A 174 -8.12 14.71 11.60
N VAL A 175 -7.31 13.97 12.37
CA VAL A 175 -7.20 14.13 13.83
C VAL A 175 -8.49 13.73 14.56
N ARG A 176 -9.56 14.53 14.44
CA ARG A 176 -10.82 14.33 15.17
C ARG A 176 -11.46 12.97 14.92
N ASP A 177 -11.41 12.47 13.69
CA ASP A 177 -12.04 11.19 13.32
C ASP A 177 -11.01 10.09 13.05
N ASP A 178 -9.71 10.35 13.28
CA ASP A 178 -8.69 9.32 13.28
C ASP A 178 -8.70 8.52 14.59
N TYR A 179 -8.42 7.21 14.51
CA TYR A 179 -8.21 6.39 15.70
C TYR A 179 -6.93 6.82 16.44
N TRP A 180 -5.85 7.14 15.71
CA TRP A 180 -4.57 7.58 16.27
C TRP A 180 -4.42 9.10 16.17
N GLU A 181 -5.07 9.85 17.05
CA GLU A 181 -5.07 11.33 16.96
C GLU A 181 -3.67 11.94 17.08
N GLN A 182 -2.90 11.49 18.07
CA GLN A 182 -1.55 12.00 18.32
C GLN A 182 -0.65 11.77 17.10
N HIS A 183 -0.80 10.62 16.46
CA HIS A 183 -0.09 10.31 15.23
C HIS A 183 -0.48 11.27 14.10
N ALA A 184 -1.77 11.58 13.94
CA ALA A 184 -2.24 12.54 12.94
C ALA A 184 -1.70 13.95 13.20
N ARG A 185 -1.71 14.41 14.46
CA ARG A 185 -1.14 15.71 14.88
C ARG A 185 0.36 15.79 14.60
N MET A 186 1.13 14.74 14.94
CA MET A 186 2.57 14.67 14.63
C MET A 186 2.87 14.68 13.13
N GLN A 187 1.94 14.18 12.31
CA GLN A 187 2.06 14.24 10.85
C GLN A 187 1.72 15.63 10.28
N GLY A 188 1.35 16.60 11.12
CA GLY A 188 1.01 17.96 10.73
C GLY A 188 -0.42 18.14 10.21
N PHE A 189 -1.30 17.15 10.42
CA PHE A 189 -2.72 17.32 10.11
C PHE A 189 -3.42 18.16 11.17
N THR A 190 -4.36 18.98 10.74
CA THR A 190 -5.24 19.75 11.62
C THR A 190 -6.68 19.22 11.55
N GLU A 191 -7.50 19.63 12.50
CA GLU A 191 -8.92 19.21 12.59
C GLU A 191 -9.78 19.77 11.44
N THR A 192 -9.26 20.75 10.70
CA THR A 192 -9.91 21.33 9.51
C THR A 192 -9.68 20.51 8.25
N ASP A 193 -8.71 19.60 8.25
CA ASP A 193 -8.37 18.82 7.06
C ASP A 193 -9.38 17.70 6.84
N LEU A 194 -9.93 17.61 5.62
CA LEU A 194 -10.83 16.52 5.26
C LEU A 194 -10.06 15.22 4.97
N ALA A 195 -10.68 14.09 5.28
CA ALA A 195 -10.10 12.78 5.01
C ALA A 195 -10.04 12.49 3.51
N GLY A 196 -8.82 12.32 2.99
CA GLY A 196 -8.58 11.97 1.59
C GLY A 196 -7.96 13.11 0.78
N GLU A 197 -7.95 14.34 1.28
CA GLU A 197 -7.16 15.40 0.68
C GLU A 197 -5.67 15.12 0.85
N LYS A 198 -4.89 15.37 -0.22
CA LYS A 198 -3.43 15.30 -0.14
C LYS A 198 -2.98 16.30 0.91
N ARG A 199 -2.03 15.89 1.77
CA ARG A 199 -1.48 16.69 2.88
C ARG A 199 -1.44 18.19 2.51
N PRO A 200 -2.09 19.08 3.29
CA PRO A 200 -1.87 20.52 3.17
C PRO A 200 -0.41 20.78 3.55
N GLY A 201 0.46 20.84 2.55
CA GLY A 201 1.91 20.85 2.72
C GLY A 201 2.65 20.12 1.60
N ALA A 202 2.08 19.06 1.04
CA ALA A 202 2.64 18.40 -0.15
C ALA A 202 2.56 19.28 -1.41
N VAL A 203 1.67 20.28 -1.41
CA VAL A 203 1.59 21.30 -2.47
C VAL A 203 2.67 22.36 -2.27
N LYS A 204 2.84 22.89 -1.04
CA LYS A 204 3.91 23.84 -0.70
C LYS A 204 5.31 23.29 -0.94
N ASP A 205 5.55 22.02 -0.62
CA ASP A 205 6.85 21.36 -0.88
C ASP A 205 7.08 21.08 -2.37
N ARG A 206 6.03 21.01 -3.20
CA ARG A 206 6.18 20.87 -4.66
C ARG A 206 6.38 22.23 -5.34
N GLU A 207 5.62 23.25 -4.94
CA GLU A 207 5.75 24.62 -5.45
C GLU A 207 7.11 25.25 -5.06
N ALA A 208 7.61 24.98 -3.86
CA ALA A 208 8.93 25.44 -3.43
C ALA A 208 10.09 24.81 -4.24
N VAL A 209 9.88 23.60 -4.78
CA VAL A 209 10.86 22.90 -5.61
C VAL A 209 10.77 23.34 -7.08
N GLU A 210 9.58 23.68 -7.57
CA GLU A 210 9.38 24.24 -8.92
C GLU A 210 9.84 25.71 -9.05
N GLY A 211 9.84 26.48 -7.94
CA GLY A 211 10.36 27.85 -7.92
C GLY A 211 11.89 27.97 -8.06
N GLN A 212 12.65 26.92 -7.72
CA GLN A 212 14.11 26.95 -7.77
C GLN A 212 14.69 26.48 -9.12
N THR A 213 13.99 25.65 -9.87
CA THR A 213 14.42 25.18 -11.20
C THR A 213 14.30 26.25 -12.29
N ASN A 214 13.36 27.19 -12.17
CA ASN A 214 13.20 28.27 -13.15
C ASN A 214 14.14 29.47 -12.94
N GLY A 215 14.81 29.59 -11.78
CA GLY A 215 15.80 30.65 -11.52
C GLY A 215 17.21 30.32 -12.03
N SER A 216 17.60 29.04 -12.07
CA SER A 216 18.96 28.63 -12.45
C SER A 216 19.23 28.60 -13.96
N CYS A 217 18.19 28.68 -14.81
CA CYS A 217 18.34 28.50 -16.26
C CYS A 217 18.63 29.80 -17.03
N LYS A 218 18.37 30.98 -16.45
CA LYS A 218 18.57 32.27 -17.17
C LYS A 218 19.99 32.85 -17.09
N GLU A 219 20.83 32.44 -16.14
CA GLU A 219 22.17 33.05 -15.97
C GLU A 219 23.29 32.42 -16.83
N ARG A 220 23.07 31.27 -17.49
CA ARG A 220 24.15 30.57 -18.24
C ARG A 220 24.22 30.83 -19.73
N CYS A 221 23.35 31.68 -20.29
CA CYS A 221 23.30 31.89 -21.74
C CYS A 221 24.01 33.18 -22.25
N ILE A 222 24.71 33.94 -21.40
CA ILE A 222 25.29 35.26 -21.77
C ILE A 222 26.83 35.30 -21.78
N ARG A 223 27.54 34.16 -21.73
CA ARG A 223 29.00 34.13 -21.90
C ARG A 223 29.45 33.03 -22.87
N ALA A 224 29.12 33.23 -24.13
CA ALA A 224 29.78 32.59 -25.27
C ALA A 224 29.54 33.43 -26.53
N GLN A 225 30.16 34.61 -26.58
CA GLN A 225 30.52 35.32 -27.81
C GLN A 225 31.95 35.85 -27.62
#